data_AF-A0A6V8M064-F1
#
_entry.id   AF-A0A6V8M064-F1
#
_cell.length_a   1.000
_cell.length_b   1.000
_cell.length_c   1.000
_cell.angle_alpha   90.00
_cell.angle_beta   90.00
_cell.angle_gamma   90.00
#
_symmetry.space_group_name_H-M   'P 1'
#
loop_
_entity.id
_entity.type
_entity.pdbx_description
1 polymer ?
#
loop_
_entity_poly.entity_id
_entity_poly.type
_entity_poly.pdbx_seq_one_letter_code
_entity_poly.pdbx_strand_id
1 'polypeptide(L)'
;MAPEIPDRPPPRLETGAFGWVRRNLLWPWYNAVLTALSLLLAWSAAKPFWNWAVANATLTLDPAVARQHTGAAWGYIRDTWPIFMTGIYPAEERWRPLAALVLVLALAGLSLLPRLRRGRALRLAWLASPLAVFALIHGGGFTGLPAVETHYWGGLMLTVLLSVVAMAAAFPLSVLLALGRTSELPVARPFCVAYIEVVRGVPLITILFMASVVLPLFLPSDVKLDKVMRAMVGITLFFAAYLAENIRGGLQGIPKGQYEAADALGMGYWKKMTVVILPQALRIVIPPMVNNFIAILKDTSLVGIVGLMDLLQIAFATTSSPKWFGRLEEANVFIAFWYWVLCYGMSSYSARLERKIPSADR
;
A
#
# COMPACT_ATOMS: atom_id res chain seq x y z
N MET A 1 49.32 -2.94 -43.96
CA MET A 1 48.37 -2.14 -43.17
C MET A 1 47.09 -2.02 -43.99
N ALA A 2 46.00 -2.63 -43.54
CA ALA A 2 44.69 -2.40 -44.16
C ALA A 2 44.23 -0.97 -43.82
N PRO A 3 43.63 -0.22 -44.77
CA PRO A 3 43.17 1.13 -44.52
C PRO A 3 42.02 1.09 -43.49
N GLU A 4 42.12 1.89 -42.43
CA GLU A 4 41.02 2.11 -41.48
C GLU A 4 39.84 2.71 -42.25
N ILE A 5 38.73 1.96 -42.30
CA ILE A 5 37.48 2.42 -42.88
C ILE A 5 36.83 3.35 -41.85
N PRO A 6 36.49 4.60 -42.20
CA PRO A 6 35.89 5.53 -41.25
C PRO A 6 34.52 5.00 -40.80
N ASP A 7 34.30 5.00 -39.48
CA ASP A 7 33.05 4.56 -38.86
C ASP A 7 31.88 5.37 -39.43
N ARG A 8 30.99 4.69 -40.16
CA ARG A 8 29.76 5.29 -40.69
C ARG A 8 28.72 5.34 -39.59
N PRO A 9 27.97 6.45 -39.45
CA PRO A 9 26.89 6.50 -38.48
C PRO A 9 25.89 5.36 -38.78
N PRO A 10 25.40 4.67 -37.73
CA PRO A 10 24.47 3.54 -37.91
C PRO A 10 23.24 3.98 -38.70
N PRO A 11 22.63 3.07 -39.50
CA PRO A 11 21.50 3.42 -40.35
C PRO A 11 20.39 4.09 -39.53
N ARG A 12 19.79 5.17 -40.05
CA ARG A 12 18.66 5.86 -39.37
C ARG A 12 17.46 4.95 -39.12
N LEU A 13 17.37 3.83 -39.84
CA LEU A 13 16.36 2.77 -39.66
C LEU A 13 16.62 1.90 -38.42
N GLU A 14 17.81 1.99 -37.83
CA GLU A 14 18.28 1.20 -36.69
C GLU A 14 18.46 2.02 -35.42
N THR A 15 18.40 3.35 -35.51
CA THR A 15 18.62 4.27 -34.39
C THR A 15 17.47 5.28 -34.27
N GLY A 16 17.26 5.79 -33.05
CA GLY A 16 16.19 6.75 -32.76
C GLY A 16 14.79 6.12 -32.61
N ALA A 17 13.78 6.99 -32.42
CA ALA A 17 12.40 6.57 -32.12
C ALA A 17 11.78 5.70 -33.23
N PHE A 18 12.08 5.99 -34.50
CA PHE A 18 11.57 5.22 -35.64
C PHE A 18 12.15 3.80 -35.69
N GLY A 19 13.46 3.66 -35.46
CA GLY A 19 14.10 2.35 -35.32
C GLY A 19 13.57 1.56 -34.12
N TRP A 20 13.29 2.23 -33.00
CA TRP A 20 12.67 1.61 -31.83
C TRP A 20 11.24 1.11 -32.12
N VAL A 21 10.39 1.92 -32.75
CA VAL A 21 9.02 1.51 -33.12
C VAL A 21 9.05 0.34 -34.09
N ARG A 22 9.89 0.39 -35.12
CA ARG A 22 9.99 -0.72 -36.07
C ARG A 22 10.45 -2.00 -35.38
N ARG A 23 11.48 -1.96 -34.54
CA ARG A 23 12.03 -3.14 -33.85
C ARG A 23 11.11 -3.71 -32.78
N ASN A 24 10.39 -2.87 -32.03
CA ASN A 24 9.61 -3.33 -30.87
C ASN A 24 8.13 -3.52 -31.18
N LEU A 25 7.55 -2.76 -32.11
CA LEU A 25 6.11 -2.76 -32.38
C LEU A 25 5.75 -3.37 -33.73
N LEU A 26 6.61 -3.26 -34.76
CA LEU A 26 6.21 -3.60 -36.13
C LEU A 26 6.96 -4.81 -36.71
N TRP A 27 8.08 -5.21 -36.14
CA TRP A 27 8.89 -6.34 -36.60
C TRP A 27 8.98 -7.41 -35.50
N PRO A 28 8.82 -8.70 -35.83
CA PRO A 28 8.37 -9.27 -37.10
C PRO A 28 6.88 -8.97 -37.39
N TRP A 29 6.34 -9.43 -38.53
CA TRP A 29 4.98 -9.12 -38.99
C TRP A 29 3.87 -9.41 -37.95
N TYR A 30 4.05 -10.44 -37.11
CA TYR A 30 3.09 -10.76 -36.05
C TYR A 30 3.03 -9.66 -34.97
N ASN A 31 4.14 -8.96 -34.68
CA ASN A 31 4.14 -7.81 -33.77
C ASN A 31 3.37 -6.64 -34.37
N ALA A 32 3.47 -6.41 -35.68
CA ALA A 32 2.65 -5.38 -36.34
C ALA A 32 1.15 -5.69 -36.22
N VAL A 33 0.75 -6.95 -36.44
CA VAL A 33 -0.64 -7.39 -36.26
C VAL A 33 -1.07 -7.24 -34.80
N LEU A 34 -0.27 -7.70 -33.84
CA LEU A 34 -0.55 -7.56 -32.41
C LEU A 34 -0.66 -6.10 -31.98
N THR A 35 0.22 -5.23 -32.48
CA THR A 35 0.16 -3.79 -32.21
C THR A 35 -1.11 -3.18 -32.79
N ALA A 36 -1.47 -3.50 -34.03
CA ALA A 36 -2.71 -3.02 -34.63
C ALA A 36 -3.95 -3.50 -33.85
N LEU A 37 -4.01 -4.78 -33.49
CA LEU A 37 -5.08 -5.34 -32.65
C LEU A 37 -5.12 -4.68 -31.27
N SER A 38 -3.97 -4.43 -30.65
CA SER A 38 -3.87 -3.75 -29.35
C SER A 38 -4.35 -2.30 -29.43
N LEU A 39 -3.99 -1.58 -30.49
CA LEU A 39 -4.47 -0.21 -30.74
C LEU A 39 -5.97 -0.17 -31.03
N LEU A 40 -6.49 -1.13 -31.81
CA LEU A 40 -7.92 -1.26 -32.07
C LEU A 40 -8.71 -1.55 -30.80
N LEU A 41 -8.20 -2.44 -29.93
CA LEU A 41 -8.80 -2.77 -28.65
C LEU A 41 -8.71 -1.61 -27.65
N ALA A 42 -7.57 -0.90 -27.62
CA ALA A 42 -7.43 0.31 -26.82
C ALA A 42 -8.41 1.39 -27.29
N TRP A 43 -8.57 1.58 -28.59
CA TRP A 43 -9.51 2.53 -29.17
C TRP A 43 -10.97 2.15 -28.90
N SER A 44 -11.33 0.87 -29.03
CA SER A 44 -12.68 0.38 -28.77
C SER A 44 -13.09 0.52 -27.30
N ALA A 45 -12.14 0.49 -26.36
CA ALA A 45 -12.38 0.78 -24.95
C ALA A 45 -12.34 2.30 -24.64
N ALA A 46 -11.39 3.03 -25.22
CA ALA A 46 -11.19 4.44 -24.95
C ALA A 46 -12.33 5.33 -25.46
N LYS A 47 -12.89 5.04 -26.64
CA LYS A 47 -13.95 5.85 -27.24
C LYS A 47 -15.25 5.84 -26.42
N PRO A 48 -15.82 4.68 -26.01
CA PRO A 48 -16.98 4.64 -25.12
C PRO A 48 -16.69 5.30 -23.77
N PHE A 49 -15.52 5.04 -23.19
CA PHE A 49 -15.12 5.67 -21.93
C PHE A 49 -15.06 7.20 -22.04
N TRP A 50 -14.44 7.73 -23.08
CA TRP A 50 -14.40 9.18 -23.33
C TRP A 50 -15.80 9.77 -23.51
N ASN A 51 -16.65 9.10 -24.27
CA ASN A 51 -18.02 9.55 -24.50
C ASN A 51 -18.82 9.61 -23.20
N TRP A 52 -18.68 8.59 -22.33
CA TRP A 52 -19.33 8.54 -21.03
C TRP A 52 -18.72 9.53 -20.03
N ALA A 53 -17.40 9.52 -19.85
CA ALA A 53 -16.67 10.27 -18.81
C ALA A 53 -16.57 11.77 -19.11
N VAL A 54 -16.55 12.17 -20.38
CA VAL A 54 -16.28 13.54 -20.79
C VAL A 54 -17.39 14.09 -21.68
N ALA A 55 -17.66 13.47 -22.83
CA ALA A 55 -18.53 14.08 -23.85
C ALA A 55 -19.99 14.23 -23.37
N ASN A 56 -20.53 13.23 -22.67
CA ASN A 56 -21.90 13.20 -22.18
C ASN A 56 -21.99 13.37 -20.65
N ALA A 57 -20.90 13.82 -20.01
CA ALA A 57 -20.84 13.93 -18.56
C ALA A 57 -21.61 15.15 -18.02
N THR A 58 -22.09 15.03 -16.79
CA THR A 58 -22.81 16.10 -16.08
C THR A 58 -22.21 16.36 -14.70
N LEU A 59 -22.19 17.63 -14.30
CA LEU A 59 -21.70 18.10 -12.99
C LEU A 59 -22.84 18.51 -12.04
N THR A 60 -24.09 18.24 -12.41
CA THR A 60 -25.26 18.59 -11.60
C THR A 60 -25.27 17.84 -10.27
N LEU A 61 -25.62 18.54 -9.19
CA LEU A 61 -25.83 17.97 -7.86
C LEU A 61 -27.26 17.44 -7.67
N ASP A 62 -28.17 17.73 -8.60
CA ASP A 62 -29.54 17.23 -8.57
C ASP A 62 -29.58 15.79 -9.12
N PRO A 63 -29.89 14.78 -8.28
CA PRO A 63 -29.94 13.40 -8.73
C PRO A 63 -31.04 13.12 -9.75
N ALA A 64 -32.13 13.89 -9.76
CA ALA A 64 -33.21 13.72 -10.73
C ALA A 64 -32.75 14.11 -12.14
N VAL A 65 -32.04 15.24 -12.25
CA VAL A 65 -31.42 15.67 -13.52
C VAL A 65 -30.31 14.72 -13.92
N ALA A 66 -29.45 14.29 -12.98
CA ALA A 66 -28.36 13.36 -13.27
C ALA A 66 -28.84 12.03 -13.87
N ARG A 67 -30.02 11.51 -13.48
CA ARG A 67 -30.62 10.28 -14.02
C ARG A 67 -31.04 10.39 -15.49
N GLN A 68 -31.29 11.60 -15.98
CA GLN A 68 -31.71 11.82 -17.37
C GLN A 68 -30.52 11.83 -18.33
N HIS A 69 -29.30 12.02 -17.83
CA HIS A 69 -28.08 11.99 -18.62
C HIS A 69 -27.57 10.55 -18.83
N THR A 70 -27.04 10.29 -20.03
CA THR A 70 -26.49 8.99 -20.44
C THR A 70 -25.00 8.82 -20.09
N GLY A 71 -24.30 9.90 -19.75
CA GLY A 71 -22.89 9.87 -19.33
C GLY A 71 -22.69 9.94 -17.81
N ALA A 72 -21.42 10.09 -17.42
CA ALA A 72 -20.99 10.13 -16.03
C ALA A 72 -21.59 11.32 -15.27
N ALA A 73 -22.18 11.07 -14.11
CA ALA A 73 -22.67 12.11 -13.22
C ALA A 73 -21.61 12.48 -12.18
N TRP A 74 -20.61 13.27 -12.54
CA TRP A 74 -19.53 13.68 -11.63
C TRP A 74 -20.00 14.49 -10.41
N GLY A 75 -21.21 15.06 -10.46
CA GLY A 75 -21.86 15.66 -9.30
C GLY A 75 -22.07 14.66 -8.15
N TYR A 76 -22.25 13.37 -8.42
CA TYR A 76 -22.27 12.31 -7.41
C TYR A 76 -20.97 12.26 -6.60
N ILE A 77 -19.83 12.24 -7.28
CA ILE A 77 -18.52 12.23 -6.63
C ILE A 77 -18.31 13.49 -5.82
N ARG A 78 -18.73 14.65 -6.33
CA ARG A 78 -18.64 15.92 -5.61
C ARG A 78 -19.49 15.92 -4.33
N ASP A 79 -20.72 15.41 -4.40
CA ASP A 79 -21.65 15.33 -3.26
C ASP A 79 -21.18 14.32 -2.20
N THR A 80 -20.65 13.18 -2.64
CA THR A 80 -20.24 12.08 -1.76
C THR A 80 -18.76 12.11 -1.36
N TRP A 81 -17.97 13.05 -1.90
CA TRP A 81 -16.53 13.18 -1.62
C TRP A 81 -16.18 13.08 -0.14
N PRO A 82 -16.83 13.81 0.79
CA PRO A 82 -16.50 13.71 2.21
C PRO A 82 -16.69 12.29 2.77
N ILE A 83 -17.73 11.59 2.31
CA ILE A 83 -18.03 10.22 2.71
C ILE A 83 -16.99 9.26 2.14
N PHE A 84 -16.56 9.45 0.90
CA PHE A 84 -15.45 8.68 0.34
C PHE A 84 -14.13 8.87 1.10
N MET A 85 -13.86 10.07 1.60
CA MET A 85 -12.62 10.35 2.33
C MET A 85 -12.64 9.81 3.76
N THR A 86 -13.73 10.04 4.51
CA THR A 86 -13.78 9.75 5.96
C THR A 86 -14.80 8.69 6.37
N GLY A 87 -15.58 8.16 5.43
CA GLY A 87 -16.69 7.26 5.72
C GLY A 87 -17.85 7.97 6.40
N ILE A 88 -18.49 7.28 7.34
CA ILE A 88 -19.62 7.79 8.14
C ILE A 88 -19.17 8.61 9.36
N TYR A 89 -17.94 9.12 9.35
CA TYR A 89 -17.41 9.97 10.41
C TYR A 89 -18.28 11.25 10.56
N PRO A 90 -18.63 11.66 11.80
CA PRO A 90 -19.51 12.79 12.06
C PRO A 90 -19.03 14.06 11.36
N ALA A 91 -19.95 14.77 10.69
CA ALA A 91 -19.63 15.88 9.79
C ALA A 91 -18.84 17.02 10.47
N GLU A 92 -19.22 17.37 11.69
CA GLU A 92 -18.59 18.41 12.50
C GLU A 92 -17.15 18.06 12.91
N GLU A 93 -16.84 16.76 12.97
CA GLU A 93 -15.56 16.24 13.47
C GLU A 93 -14.60 15.81 12.33
N ARG A 94 -15.02 15.89 11.05
CA ARG A 94 -14.23 15.42 9.88
C ARG A 94 -12.87 16.10 9.70
N TRP A 95 -12.68 17.27 10.30
CA TRP A 95 -11.39 17.95 10.31
C TRP A 95 -10.30 17.13 11.04
N ARG A 96 -10.66 16.25 11.97
CA ARG A 96 -9.74 15.44 12.78
C ARG A 96 -8.95 14.41 11.95
N PRO A 97 -9.60 13.54 11.15
CA PRO A 97 -8.90 12.71 10.16
C PRO A 97 -7.99 13.48 9.20
N LEU A 98 -8.46 14.63 8.70
CA LEU A 98 -7.68 15.46 7.78
C LEU A 98 -6.44 16.04 8.47
N ALA A 99 -6.58 16.53 9.70
CA ALA A 99 -5.48 17.02 10.52
C ALA A 99 -4.48 15.89 10.85
N ALA A 100 -4.95 14.67 11.11
CA ALA A 100 -4.10 13.50 11.30
C ALA A 100 -3.29 13.18 10.03
N LEU A 101 -3.92 13.23 8.85
CA LEU A 101 -3.24 13.04 7.57
C LEU A 101 -2.19 14.14 7.33
N VAL A 102 -2.55 15.41 7.56
CA VAL A 102 -1.63 16.54 7.43
C VAL A 102 -0.44 16.41 8.37
N LEU A 103 -0.65 15.98 9.62
CA LEU A 103 0.43 15.71 10.57
C LEU A 103 1.42 14.68 10.02
N VAL A 104 0.92 13.54 9.51
CA VAL A 104 1.79 12.48 8.96
C VAL A 104 2.52 12.96 7.71
N LEU A 105 1.84 13.67 6.80
CA LEU A 105 2.45 14.23 5.60
C LEU A 105 3.49 15.31 5.93
N ALA A 106 3.25 16.13 6.95
CA ALA A 106 4.21 17.11 7.42
C ALA A 106 5.46 16.42 8.00
N LEU A 107 5.30 15.40 8.83
CA LEU A 107 6.43 14.60 9.35
C LEU A 107 7.22 13.92 8.22
N ALA A 108 6.53 13.39 7.20
CA ALA A 108 7.15 12.83 6.01
C ALA A 108 7.93 13.89 5.21
N GLY A 109 7.33 15.06 4.98
CA GLY A 109 7.97 16.19 4.32
C GLY A 109 9.22 16.68 5.06
N LEU A 110 9.14 16.83 6.38
CA LEU A 110 10.28 17.18 7.24
C LEU A 110 11.39 16.13 7.20
N SER A 111 11.05 14.86 6.98
CA SER A 111 12.02 13.76 6.85
C SER A 111 12.81 13.80 5.53
N LEU A 112 12.28 14.49 4.51
CA LEU A 112 12.99 14.72 3.24
C LEU A 112 14.04 15.84 3.35
N LEU A 113 13.94 16.71 4.36
CA LEU A 113 14.88 17.80 4.58
C LEU A 113 16.19 17.27 5.21
N PRO A 114 17.35 17.35 4.53
CA PRO A 114 18.60 16.76 5.01
C PRO A 114 19.03 17.26 6.40
N ARG A 115 18.73 18.52 6.71
CA ARG A 115 19.05 19.17 8.00
C ARG A 115 18.28 18.57 9.18
N LEU A 116 17.01 18.21 8.98
CA LEU A 116 16.12 17.76 10.05
C LEU A 116 16.02 16.24 10.15
N ARG A 117 16.31 15.51 9.06
CA ARG A 117 16.17 14.04 8.97
C ARG A 117 16.85 13.26 10.11
N ARG A 118 17.99 13.74 10.63
CA ARG A 118 18.77 13.06 11.70
C ARG A 118 18.49 13.61 13.10
N GLY A 119 17.66 14.64 13.23
CA GLY A 119 17.31 15.27 14.50
C GLY A 119 16.65 14.29 15.47
N ARG A 120 16.98 14.38 16.77
CA ARG A 120 16.30 13.59 17.82
C ARG A 120 14.82 13.95 17.90
N ALA A 121 14.48 15.24 17.76
CA ALA A 121 13.10 15.73 17.79
C ALA A 121 12.21 15.05 16.73
N LEU A 122 12.68 14.94 15.48
CA LEU A 122 11.90 14.31 14.41
C LEU A 122 11.70 12.81 14.65
N ARG A 123 12.70 12.11 15.20
CA ARG A 123 12.56 10.69 15.59
C ARG A 123 11.53 10.50 16.70
N LEU A 124 11.58 11.35 17.73
CA LEU A 124 10.59 11.34 18.80
C LEU A 124 9.19 11.68 18.27
N ALA A 125 9.07 12.63 17.35
CA ALA A 125 7.81 12.99 16.72
C ALA A 125 7.21 11.81 15.94
N TRP A 126 8.02 11.06 15.18
CA TRP A 126 7.58 9.84 14.50
C TRP A 126 7.20 8.70 15.45
N LEU A 127 7.86 8.58 16.60
CA LEU A 127 7.50 7.59 17.62
C LEU A 127 6.18 7.96 18.33
N ALA A 128 5.94 9.25 18.55
CA ALA A 128 4.72 9.75 19.18
C ALA A 128 3.53 9.86 18.21
N SER A 129 3.78 9.96 16.89
CA SER A 129 2.73 10.22 15.92
C SER A 129 1.61 9.17 15.86
N PRO A 130 1.83 7.84 16.03
CA PRO A 130 0.74 6.88 16.04
C PRO A 130 -0.25 7.13 17.19
N LEU A 131 0.28 7.45 18.38
CA LEU A 131 -0.54 7.80 19.54
C LEU A 131 -1.27 9.13 19.32
N ALA A 132 -0.59 10.13 18.75
CA ALA A 132 -1.21 11.42 18.43
C ALA A 132 -2.32 11.29 17.37
N VAL A 133 -2.10 10.50 16.32
CA VAL A 133 -3.08 10.20 15.27
C VAL A 133 -4.28 9.45 15.86
N PHE A 134 -4.04 8.43 16.68
CA PHE A 134 -5.11 7.69 17.35
C PHE A 134 -5.91 8.61 18.28
N ALA A 135 -5.25 9.39 19.12
CA ALA A 135 -5.89 10.35 20.02
C ALA A 135 -6.71 11.38 19.24
N LEU A 136 -6.22 11.86 18.09
CA LEU A 136 -6.93 12.82 17.26
C LEU A 136 -8.15 12.20 16.58
N ILE A 137 -8.05 11.00 16.01
CA ILE A 137 -9.17 10.35 15.28
C ILE A 137 -10.21 9.78 16.25
N HIS A 138 -9.78 9.13 17.34
CA HIS A 138 -10.70 8.55 18.33
C HIS A 138 -11.27 9.62 19.27
N GLY A 139 -10.42 10.53 19.78
CA GLY A 139 -10.81 11.50 20.81
C GLY A 139 -11.03 10.84 22.17
N GLY A 140 -11.87 11.44 23.00
CA GLY A 140 -12.20 10.96 24.34
C GLY A 140 -11.54 11.78 25.46
N GLY A 141 -11.75 11.33 26.70
CA GLY A 141 -11.50 12.12 27.91
C GLY A 141 -10.08 12.70 28.06
N PHE A 142 -9.06 12.03 27.53
CA PHE A 142 -7.67 12.53 27.55
C PHE A 142 -7.43 13.73 26.62
N THR A 143 -8.24 13.89 25.58
CA THR A 143 -8.10 14.94 24.56
C THR A 143 -9.06 16.11 24.74
N GLY A 144 -10.11 15.95 25.55
CA GLY A 144 -11.22 16.90 25.65
C GLY A 144 -12.14 16.92 24.42
N LEU A 145 -11.89 16.10 23.41
CA LEU A 145 -12.72 15.96 22.21
C LEU A 145 -13.79 14.88 22.39
N PRO A 146 -14.94 14.98 21.70
CA PRO A 146 -15.95 13.93 21.71
C PRO A 146 -15.37 12.63 21.15
N ALA A 147 -15.66 11.52 21.83
CA ALA A 147 -15.22 10.20 21.41
C ALA A 147 -15.99 9.77 20.15
N VAL A 148 -15.26 9.45 19.08
CA VAL A 148 -15.82 8.89 17.85
C VAL A 148 -15.38 7.44 17.76
N GLU A 149 -16.33 6.55 18.02
CA GLU A 149 -16.12 5.10 18.00
C GLU A 149 -15.59 4.62 16.64
N THR A 150 -14.80 3.56 16.69
CA THR A 150 -14.11 2.94 15.55
C THR A 150 -15.05 2.43 14.46
N HIS A 151 -16.32 2.13 14.77
CA HIS A 151 -17.28 1.73 13.73
C HIS A 151 -17.71 2.87 12.82
N TYR A 152 -17.50 4.13 13.22
CA TYR A 152 -17.73 5.29 12.35
C TYR A 152 -16.60 5.54 11.36
N TRP A 153 -15.46 4.84 11.51
CA TRP A 153 -14.29 5.05 10.66
C TRP A 153 -14.50 4.34 9.32
N GLY A 154 -14.23 5.04 8.22
CA GLY A 154 -14.40 4.45 6.89
C GLY A 154 -13.71 5.21 5.76
N GLY A 155 -14.03 4.82 4.53
CA GLY A 155 -13.51 5.42 3.31
C GLY A 155 -11.99 5.30 3.16
N LEU A 156 -11.41 6.25 2.43
CA LEU A 156 -9.97 6.33 2.18
C LEU A 156 -9.16 6.41 3.48
N MET A 157 -9.69 7.12 4.49
CA MET A 157 -9.08 7.21 5.82
C MET A 157 -8.85 5.83 6.41
N LEU A 158 -9.87 4.97 6.42
CA LEU A 158 -9.75 3.62 6.98
C LEU A 158 -8.75 2.77 6.19
N THR A 159 -8.79 2.83 4.85
CA THR A 159 -7.82 2.16 3.96
C THR A 159 -6.38 2.56 4.28
N VAL A 160 -6.10 3.87 4.41
CA VAL A 160 -4.76 4.38 4.74
C VAL A 160 -4.36 4.03 6.18
N LEU A 161 -5.29 4.15 7.13
CA LEU A 161 -5.03 3.84 8.53
C LEU A 161 -4.67 2.37 8.72
N LEU A 162 -5.49 1.46 8.19
CA LEU A 162 -5.26 0.02 8.27
C LEU A 162 -3.92 -0.36 7.65
N SER A 163 -3.60 0.21 6.49
CA SER A 163 -2.36 -0.12 5.79
C SER A 163 -1.11 0.37 6.52
N VAL A 164 -1.13 1.60 7.03
CA VAL A 164 -0.01 2.17 7.79
C VAL A 164 0.19 1.43 9.12
N VAL A 165 -0.88 1.19 9.88
CA VAL A 165 -0.81 0.48 11.16
C VAL A 165 -0.34 -0.95 10.96
N ALA A 166 -0.89 -1.66 9.96
CA ALA A 166 -0.48 -3.03 9.66
C ALA A 166 1.00 -3.09 9.25
N MET A 167 1.48 -2.20 8.38
CA MET A 167 2.90 -2.18 8.02
C MET A 167 3.80 -1.86 9.23
N ALA A 168 3.42 -0.85 10.03
CA ALA A 168 4.18 -0.45 11.21
C ALA A 168 4.27 -1.54 12.27
N ALA A 169 3.19 -2.31 12.49
CA ALA A 169 3.16 -3.42 13.45
C ALA A 169 3.76 -4.71 12.88
N ALA A 170 3.56 -4.99 11.59
CA ALA A 170 4.08 -6.18 10.94
C ALA A 170 5.60 -6.13 10.78
N PHE A 171 6.19 -4.95 10.57
CA PHE A 171 7.64 -4.79 10.43
C PHE A 171 8.45 -5.34 11.62
N PRO A 172 8.26 -4.88 12.88
CA PRO A 172 9.02 -5.43 14.00
C PRO A 172 8.73 -6.93 14.21
N LEU A 173 7.47 -7.35 14.07
CA LEU A 173 7.11 -8.76 14.20
C LEU A 173 7.81 -9.63 13.14
N SER A 174 7.89 -9.14 11.91
CA SER A 174 8.56 -9.82 10.80
C SER A 174 10.06 -9.95 10.99
N VAL A 175 10.72 -8.94 11.57
CA VAL A 175 12.15 -9.01 11.92
C VAL A 175 12.36 -10.11 12.96
N LEU A 176 11.54 -10.15 14.01
CA LEU A 176 11.63 -11.19 15.04
C LEU A 176 11.41 -12.59 14.47
N LEU A 177 10.39 -12.76 13.62
CA LEU A 177 10.08 -14.03 12.95
C LEU A 177 11.20 -14.47 11.98
N ALA A 178 11.77 -13.53 11.22
CA ALA A 178 12.88 -13.82 10.31
C ALA A 178 14.12 -14.27 11.08
N LEU A 179 14.50 -13.53 12.14
CA LEU A 179 15.61 -13.90 13.01
C LEU A 179 15.39 -15.24 13.70
N GLY A 180 14.19 -15.48 14.24
CA GLY A 180 13.80 -16.75 14.84
C GLY A 180 13.89 -17.93 13.88
N ARG A 181 13.45 -17.76 12.63
CA ARG A 181 13.57 -18.76 11.57
C ARG A 181 15.02 -19.05 11.17
N THR A 182 15.92 -18.07 11.25
CA THR A 182 17.36 -18.24 10.99
C THR A 182 18.16 -18.68 12.21
N SER A 183 17.54 -18.77 13.39
CA SER A 183 18.21 -19.16 14.62
C SER A 183 18.47 -20.65 14.70
N GLU A 184 19.42 -21.05 15.56
CA GLU A 184 19.70 -22.46 15.88
C GLU A 184 18.88 -22.95 17.10
N LEU A 185 18.01 -22.11 17.66
CA LEU A 185 17.23 -22.44 18.84
C LEU A 185 16.20 -23.53 18.49
N PRO A 186 16.19 -24.66 19.23
CA PRO A 186 15.40 -25.85 18.87
C PRO A 186 13.89 -25.63 18.94
N VAL A 187 13.41 -24.63 19.69
CA VAL A 187 11.97 -24.30 19.82
C VAL A 187 11.58 -23.12 18.94
N ALA A 188 12.36 -22.04 18.96
CA ALA A 188 12.01 -20.82 18.24
C ALA A 188 12.02 -21.02 16.72
N ARG A 189 12.99 -21.78 16.20
CA ARG A 189 13.11 -22.06 14.76
C ARG A 189 11.89 -22.80 14.21
N PRO A 190 11.52 -24.00 14.69
CA PRO A 190 10.36 -24.72 14.15
C PRO A 190 9.06 -23.96 14.34
N PHE A 191 8.88 -23.22 15.44
CA PHE A 191 7.69 -22.38 15.64
C PHE A 191 7.60 -21.28 14.57
N CYS A 192 8.68 -20.53 14.33
CA CYS A 192 8.69 -19.48 13.30
C CYS A 192 8.51 -20.07 11.89
N VAL A 193 9.13 -21.23 11.61
CA VAL A 193 8.93 -21.94 10.34
C VAL A 193 7.45 -22.31 10.16
N ALA A 194 6.85 -23.00 11.14
CA ALA A 194 5.46 -23.42 11.08
C ALA A 194 4.51 -22.23 10.91
N TYR A 195 4.68 -21.17 11.70
CA TYR A 195 3.88 -19.94 11.57
C TYR A 195 3.98 -19.34 10.16
N ILE A 196 5.20 -19.14 9.65
CA ILE A 196 5.42 -18.51 8.34
C ILE A 196 4.82 -19.36 7.22
N GLU A 197 5.06 -20.68 7.21
CA GLU A 197 4.54 -21.56 6.16
C GLU A 197 3.01 -21.64 6.20
N VAL A 198 2.41 -21.80 7.39
CA VAL A 198 0.94 -21.88 7.53
C VAL A 198 0.27 -20.58 7.10
N VAL A 199 0.73 -19.44 7.62
CA VAL A 199 0.11 -18.14 7.33
C VAL A 199 0.22 -17.78 5.85
N ARG A 200 1.35 -18.08 5.19
CA ARG A 200 1.52 -17.86 3.75
C ARG A 200 0.74 -18.85 2.89
N GLY A 201 0.35 -20.00 3.43
CA GLY A 201 -0.48 -20.99 2.78
C GLY A 201 -1.99 -20.70 2.84
N VAL A 202 -2.43 -19.78 3.71
CA VAL A 202 -3.85 -19.45 3.91
C VAL A 202 -4.19 -18.09 3.28
N PRO A 203 -5.33 -17.94 2.59
CA PRO A 203 -5.77 -16.65 2.07
C PRO A 203 -6.06 -15.61 3.19
N LEU A 204 -5.70 -14.34 2.97
CA LEU A 204 -5.98 -13.25 3.93
C LEU A 204 -7.47 -13.12 4.27
N ILE A 205 -8.35 -13.29 3.28
CA ILE A 205 -9.82 -13.32 3.47
C ILE A 205 -10.24 -14.32 4.56
N THR A 206 -9.63 -15.50 4.59
CA THR A 206 -9.92 -16.53 5.60
C THR A 206 -9.49 -16.08 6.99
N ILE A 207 -8.32 -15.44 7.10
CA ILE A 207 -7.83 -14.90 8.38
C ILE A 207 -8.74 -13.78 8.89
N LEU A 208 -9.17 -12.87 8.01
CA LEU A 208 -10.10 -11.79 8.37
C LEU A 208 -11.46 -12.34 8.82
N PHE A 209 -11.98 -13.33 8.10
CA PHE A 209 -13.22 -14.01 8.47
C PHE A 209 -13.08 -14.74 9.82
N MET A 210 -11.99 -15.49 10.03
CA MET A 210 -11.72 -16.15 11.30
C MET A 210 -11.62 -15.17 12.46
N ALA A 211 -10.88 -14.08 12.29
CA ALA A 211 -10.73 -13.05 13.32
C ALA A 211 -12.05 -12.32 13.63
N SER A 212 -12.92 -12.16 12.64
CA SER A 212 -14.13 -11.32 12.78
C SER A 212 -15.40 -12.08 13.12
N VAL A 213 -15.50 -13.34 12.69
CA VAL A 213 -16.70 -14.18 12.83
C VAL A 213 -16.45 -15.32 13.80
N VAL A 214 -15.33 -16.05 13.65
CA VAL A 214 -15.10 -17.28 14.42
C VAL A 214 -14.53 -17.00 15.81
N LEU A 215 -13.53 -16.13 15.94
CA LEU A 215 -12.92 -15.78 17.23
C LEU A 215 -13.95 -15.30 18.28
N PRO A 216 -14.91 -14.42 17.96
CA PRO A 216 -15.95 -14.02 18.92
C PRO A 216 -16.82 -15.16 19.45
N LEU A 217 -16.98 -16.26 18.70
CA LEU A 217 -17.77 -17.42 19.16
C LEU A 217 -17.09 -18.18 20.31
N PHE A 218 -15.78 -18.02 20.45
CA PHE A 218 -15.00 -18.60 21.55
C PHE A 218 -14.77 -17.62 22.71
N LEU A 219 -15.19 -16.36 22.55
CA LEU A 219 -15.07 -15.36 23.60
C LEU A 219 -16.36 -15.30 24.43
N PRO A 220 -16.26 -14.99 25.73
CA PRO A 220 -17.43 -14.68 26.55
C PRO A 220 -18.28 -13.56 25.93
N SER A 221 -19.60 -13.63 26.10
CA SER A 221 -20.57 -12.71 25.46
C SER A 221 -20.39 -11.22 25.84
N ASP A 222 -19.72 -10.96 26.96
CA ASP A 222 -19.36 -9.64 27.47
C ASP A 222 -18.09 -9.06 26.82
N VAL A 223 -17.25 -9.90 26.20
CA VAL A 223 -16.02 -9.46 25.52
C VAL A 223 -16.32 -9.08 24.07
N LYS A 224 -16.66 -7.81 23.85
CA LYS A 224 -16.87 -7.25 22.51
C LYS A 224 -15.58 -6.64 21.97
N LEU A 225 -14.82 -7.41 21.21
CA LEU A 225 -13.64 -6.90 20.50
C LEU A 225 -14.06 -6.06 19.28
N ASP A 226 -13.45 -4.88 19.16
CA ASP A 226 -13.70 -3.95 18.07
C ASP A 226 -13.37 -4.56 16.68
N LYS A 227 -14.20 -4.24 15.67
CA LYS A 227 -14.06 -4.76 14.31
C LYS A 227 -12.77 -4.27 13.64
N VAL A 228 -12.44 -2.99 13.79
CA VAL A 228 -11.24 -2.38 13.19
C VAL A 228 -9.99 -3.00 13.82
N MET A 229 -9.96 -3.16 15.14
CA MET A 229 -8.86 -3.81 15.85
C MET A 229 -8.62 -5.24 15.38
N ARG A 230 -9.66 -6.06 15.25
CA ARG A 230 -9.53 -7.45 14.76
C ARG A 230 -8.99 -7.50 13.33
N ALA A 231 -9.46 -6.61 12.46
CA ALA A 231 -8.94 -6.49 11.10
C ALA A 231 -7.45 -6.07 11.10
N MET A 232 -7.07 -5.07 11.91
CA MET A 232 -5.67 -4.65 12.05
C MET A 232 -4.77 -5.80 12.50
N VAL A 233 -5.18 -6.58 13.51
CA VAL A 233 -4.41 -7.73 14.00
C VAL A 233 -4.30 -8.80 12.92
N GLY A 234 -5.40 -9.15 12.24
CA GLY A 234 -5.41 -10.15 11.17
C GLY A 234 -4.47 -9.78 10.01
N ILE A 235 -4.56 -8.55 9.52
CA ILE A 235 -3.67 -8.03 8.45
C ILE A 235 -2.22 -8.00 8.94
N THR A 236 -1.97 -7.55 10.17
CA THR A 236 -0.62 -7.48 10.76
C THR A 236 0.04 -8.85 10.81
N LEU A 237 -0.66 -9.86 11.33
CA LEU A 237 -0.14 -11.23 11.43
C LEU A 237 0.10 -11.83 10.04
N PHE A 238 -0.84 -11.64 9.12
CA PHE A 238 -0.67 -12.13 7.74
C PHE A 238 0.58 -11.53 7.08
N PHE A 239 0.68 -10.20 7.06
CA PHE A 239 1.80 -9.54 6.40
C PHE A 239 3.12 -9.67 7.15
N ALA A 240 3.11 -9.92 8.46
CA ALA A 240 4.33 -10.23 9.21
C ALA A 240 5.02 -11.50 8.68
N ALA A 241 4.26 -12.53 8.28
CA ALA A 241 4.81 -13.74 7.68
C ALA A 241 5.43 -13.50 6.30
N TYR A 242 4.74 -12.77 5.42
CA TYR A 242 5.26 -12.42 4.09
C TYR A 242 6.50 -11.53 4.18
N LEU A 243 6.49 -10.57 5.10
CA LEU A 243 7.60 -9.66 5.29
C LEU A 243 8.79 -10.36 5.96
N ALA A 244 8.54 -11.33 6.86
CA ALA A 244 9.60 -12.12 7.48
C ALA A 244 10.37 -12.93 6.44
N GLU A 245 9.68 -13.45 5.42
CA GLU A 245 10.32 -14.16 4.33
C GLU A 245 11.21 -13.24 3.48
N ASN A 246 10.73 -12.03 3.18
CA ASN A 246 11.54 -11.05 2.46
C ASN A 246 12.80 -10.70 3.27
N ILE A 247 12.67 -10.42 4.58
CA ILE A 247 13.80 -10.14 5.48
C ILE A 247 14.76 -11.33 5.55
N ARG A 248 14.25 -12.57 5.60
CA ARG A 248 15.07 -13.79 5.53
C ARG A 248 15.88 -13.85 4.24
N GLY A 249 15.27 -13.55 3.09
CA GLY A 249 15.97 -13.42 1.80
C GLY A 249 17.06 -12.35 1.83
N GLY A 250 16.78 -11.21 2.47
CA GLY A 250 17.77 -10.14 2.69
C GLY A 250 18.94 -10.58 3.57
N LEU A 251 18.68 -11.32 4.65
CA LEU A 251 19.72 -11.88 5.53
C LEU A 251 20.61 -12.87 4.77
N GLN A 252 20.03 -13.70 3.89
CA GLN A 252 20.79 -14.63 3.05
C GLN A 252 21.63 -13.95 1.96
N GLY A 253 21.25 -12.73 1.57
CA GLY A 253 22.02 -11.92 0.62
C GLY A 253 23.28 -11.29 1.22
N ILE A 254 23.52 -11.41 2.52
CA ILE A 254 24.70 -10.83 3.17
C ILE A 254 25.92 -11.75 2.98
N PRO A 255 27.06 -11.24 2.44
CA PRO A 255 28.27 -12.04 2.30
C PRO A 255 28.77 -12.60 3.63
N LYS A 256 29.21 -13.86 3.64
CA LYS A 256 29.73 -14.53 4.85
C LYS A 256 30.87 -13.75 5.53
N GLY A 257 31.71 -13.07 4.75
CA GLY A 257 32.80 -12.22 5.28
C GLY A 257 32.33 -11.12 6.24
N GLN A 258 31.10 -10.62 6.13
CA GLN A 258 30.55 -9.66 7.10
C GLN A 258 30.30 -10.30 8.47
N TYR A 259 29.87 -11.56 8.49
CA TYR A 259 29.70 -12.31 9.72
C TYR A 259 31.07 -12.64 10.33
N GLU A 260 31.99 -13.16 9.52
CA GLU A 260 33.35 -13.52 9.95
C GLU A 260 34.15 -12.31 10.46
N ALA A 261 34.05 -11.15 9.80
CA ALA A 261 34.69 -9.93 10.26
C ALA A 261 34.13 -9.43 11.60
N ALA A 262 32.80 -9.51 11.80
CA ALA A 262 32.20 -9.17 13.08
C ALA A 262 32.62 -10.14 14.20
N ASP A 263 32.73 -11.43 13.88
CA ASP A 263 33.21 -12.47 14.80
C ASP A 263 34.70 -12.28 15.15
N ALA A 264 35.54 -11.90 14.18
CA ALA A 264 36.95 -11.56 14.39
C ALA A 264 37.14 -10.33 15.31
N LEU A 265 36.16 -9.41 15.32
CA LEU A 265 36.11 -8.27 16.25
C LEU A 265 35.49 -8.63 17.62
N GLY A 266 35.22 -9.90 17.88
CA GLY A 266 34.64 -10.39 19.15
C GLY A 266 33.21 -9.91 19.39
N MET A 267 32.44 -9.58 18.34
CA MET A 267 31.07 -9.12 18.51
C MET A 267 30.14 -10.29 18.90
N GLY A 268 29.48 -10.20 20.06
CA GLY A 268 28.41 -11.12 20.40
C GLY A 268 27.23 -11.05 19.41
N TYR A 269 26.40 -12.10 19.36
CA TYR A 269 25.30 -12.26 18.40
C TYR A 269 24.43 -11.00 18.24
N TRP A 270 23.97 -10.41 19.35
CA TRP A 270 23.09 -9.25 19.31
C TRP A 270 23.78 -8.01 18.74
N LYS A 271 25.05 -7.79 19.07
CA LYS A 271 25.83 -6.65 18.54
C LYS A 271 26.12 -6.85 17.06
N LYS A 272 26.56 -8.05 16.65
CA LYS A 272 26.74 -8.45 15.25
C LYS A 272 25.46 -8.24 14.44
N MET A 273 24.33 -8.74 14.94
CA MET A 273 23.05 -8.66 14.25
C MET A 273 22.54 -7.23 14.13
N THR A 274 22.49 -6.48 15.23
CA THR A 274 21.87 -5.14 15.24
C THR A 274 22.71 -4.06 14.58
N VAL A 275 24.05 -4.16 14.66
CA VAL A 275 24.95 -3.09 14.19
C VAL A 275 25.49 -3.36 12.78
N VAL A 276 25.70 -4.63 12.42
CA VAL A 276 26.35 -4.99 11.14
C VAL A 276 25.36 -5.61 10.18
N ILE A 277 24.77 -6.75 10.54
CA ILE A 277 24.05 -7.61 9.59
C ILE A 277 22.65 -7.08 9.25
N LEU A 278 21.81 -6.84 10.26
CA LEU A 278 20.41 -6.46 10.07
C LEU A 278 20.26 -5.14 9.31
N PRO A 279 21.03 -4.06 9.57
CA PRO A 279 20.92 -2.83 8.78
C PRO A 279 21.22 -3.03 7.29
N GLN A 280 22.16 -3.91 6.95
CA GLN A 280 22.48 -4.25 5.56
C GLN A 280 21.36 -5.09 4.94
N ALA A 281 20.88 -6.11 5.64
CA ALA A 281 19.78 -6.96 5.17
C ALA A 281 18.50 -6.14 4.94
N LEU A 282 18.15 -5.25 5.88
CA LEU A 282 17.02 -4.34 5.76
C LEU A 282 17.13 -3.41 4.55
N ARG A 283 18.35 -3.02 4.17
CA ARG A 283 18.60 -2.21 2.97
C ARG A 283 18.34 -2.99 1.68
N ILE A 284 18.71 -4.27 1.65
CA ILE A 284 18.45 -5.17 0.51
C ILE A 284 16.94 -5.35 0.30
N VAL A 285 16.16 -5.42 1.38
CA VAL A 285 14.73 -5.73 1.31
C VAL A 285 13.83 -4.50 1.19
N ILE A 286 14.36 -3.29 1.05
CA ILE A 286 13.52 -2.10 0.91
C ILE A 286 12.57 -2.19 -0.31
N PRO A 287 13.01 -2.61 -1.52
CA PRO A 287 12.10 -2.75 -2.65
C PRO A 287 10.95 -3.75 -2.41
N PRO A 288 11.19 -5.00 -1.98
CA PRO A 288 10.09 -5.93 -1.68
C PRO A 288 9.25 -5.51 -0.46
N MET A 289 9.81 -4.74 0.49
CA MET A 289 9.03 -4.12 1.58
C MET A 289 7.98 -3.14 1.05
N VAL A 290 8.36 -2.26 0.11
CA VAL A 290 7.40 -1.31 -0.49
C VAL A 290 6.37 -2.06 -1.31
N ASN A 291 6.75 -3.13 -2.01
CA ASN A 291 5.79 -3.98 -2.72
C ASN A 291 4.76 -4.63 -1.76
N ASN A 292 5.20 -5.14 -0.62
CA ASN A 292 4.29 -5.62 0.42
C ASN A 292 3.40 -4.48 0.95
N PHE A 293 3.90 -3.25 1.10
CA PHE A 293 3.05 -2.13 1.52
C PHE A 293 1.94 -1.81 0.51
N ILE A 294 2.28 -1.83 -0.79
CA ILE A 294 1.31 -1.69 -1.88
C ILE A 294 0.27 -2.82 -1.81
N ALA A 295 0.71 -4.05 -1.57
CA ALA A 295 -0.19 -5.19 -1.38
C ALA A 295 -1.12 -4.99 -0.17
N ILE A 296 -0.60 -4.58 0.99
CA ILE A 296 -1.40 -4.26 2.17
C ILE A 296 -2.48 -3.23 1.81
N LEU A 297 -2.09 -2.13 1.16
CA LEU A 297 -3.02 -1.05 0.80
C LEU A 297 -4.18 -1.59 -0.05
N LYS A 298 -3.88 -2.39 -1.08
CA LYS A 298 -4.90 -3.00 -1.94
C LYS A 298 -5.76 -4.01 -1.17
N ASP A 299 -5.13 -4.86 -0.39
CA ASP A 299 -5.79 -5.94 0.35
C ASP A 299 -6.66 -5.41 1.51
N THR A 300 -6.50 -4.15 1.93
CA THR A 300 -7.44 -3.52 2.87
C THR A 300 -8.87 -3.56 2.36
N SER A 301 -9.13 -3.64 1.04
CA SER A 301 -10.51 -3.75 0.53
C SER A 301 -11.21 -5.04 0.94
N LEU A 302 -10.46 -6.09 1.31
CA LEU A 302 -11.03 -7.34 1.81
C LEU A 302 -11.72 -7.18 3.16
N VAL A 303 -11.45 -6.09 3.90
CA VAL A 303 -12.13 -5.83 5.17
C VAL A 303 -13.62 -5.54 5.00
N GLY A 304 -14.08 -5.24 3.79
CA GLY A 304 -15.50 -5.13 3.49
C GLY A 304 -16.29 -6.39 3.82
N ILE A 305 -15.65 -7.56 3.72
CA ILE A 305 -16.26 -8.88 4.02
C ILE A 305 -16.61 -9.01 5.50
N VAL A 306 -15.88 -8.32 6.37
CA VAL A 306 -16.14 -8.31 7.82
C VAL A 306 -17.00 -7.12 8.25
N GLY A 307 -17.59 -6.42 7.27
CA GLY A 307 -18.54 -5.32 7.47
C GLY A 307 -17.89 -3.98 7.83
N LEU A 308 -16.61 -3.78 7.52
CA LEU A 308 -15.96 -2.48 7.63
C LEU A 308 -16.19 -1.66 6.35
N MET A 309 -16.48 -0.37 6.50
CA MET A 309 -16.81 0.52 5.39
C MET A 309 -15.55 1.17 4.81
N ASP A 310 -14.67 0.37 4.19
CA ASP A 310 -13.50 0.88 3.48
C ASP A 310 -13.89 1.67 2.21
N LEU A 311 -12.90 2.15 1.46
CA LEU A 311 -13.15 2.92 0.24
C LEU A 311 -14.07 2.19 -0.76
N LEU A 312 -13.91 0.88 -0.95
CA LEU A 312 -14.76 0.10 -1.85
C LEU A 312 -16.18 -0.06 -1.29
N GLN A 313 -16.33 -0.36 -0.01
CA GLN A 313 -17.65 -0.49 0.60
C GLN A 313 -18.43 0.83 0.64
N ILE A 314 -17.75 1.98 0.74
CA ILE A 314 -18.41 3.30 0.63
C ILE A 314 -19.02 3.51 -0.76
N ALA A 315 -18.37 3.04 -1.83
CA ALA A 315 -18.99 3.06 -3.16
C ALA A 315 -20.28 2.27 -3.17
N PHE A 316 -20.26 1.00 -2.75
CA PHE A 316 -21.48 0.19 -2.70
C PHE A 316 -22.59 0.81 -1.83
N ALA A 317 -22.23 1.39 -0.68
CA ALA A 317 -23.19 2.03 0.22
C ALA A 317 -23.85 3.27 -0.41
N THR A 318 -23.06 4.11 -1.08
CA THR A 318 -23.57 5.36 -1.68
C THR A 318 -24.31 5.11 -3.00
N THR A 319 -23.90 4.13 -3.79
CA THR A 319 -24.55 3.78 -5.07
C THR A 319 -25.78 2.90 -4.90
N SER A 320 -25.98 2.32 -3.71
CA SER A 320 -27.22 1.64 -3.33
C SER A 320 -28.21 2.59 -2.65
N SER A 321 -27.80 3.82 -2.35
CA SER A 321 -28.68 4.82 -1.73
C SER A 321 -29.75 5.30 -2.74
N PRO A 322 -30.99 5.61 -2.29
CA PRO A 322 -32.03 6.14 -3.17
C PRO A 322 -31.64 7.46 -3.86
N LYS A 323 -30.71 8.23 -3.28
CA LYS A 323 -30.22 9.49 -3.84
C LYS A 323 -29.43 9.22 -5.13
N TRP A 324 -28.38 8.41 -5.05
CA TRP A 324 -27.42 8.19 -6.14
C TRP A 324 -27.40 6.75 -6.66
N PHE A 325 -28.58 6.14 -6.74
CA PHE A 325 -28.72 4.75 -7.19
C PHE A 325 -28.06 4.50 -8.56
N GLY A 326 -27.30 3.41 -8.67
CA GLY A 326 -26.73 2.92 -9.94
C GLY A 326 -25.46 3.63 -10.42
N ARG A 327 -24.80 4.46 -9.58
CA ARG A 327 -23.61 5.24 -9.95
C ARG A 327 -22.27 4.53 -9.68
N LEU A 328 -22.25 3.22 -9.89
CA LEU A 328 -21.09 2.38 -9.57
C LEU A 328 -19.91 2.61 -10.52
N GLU A 329 -20.17 2.99 -11.77
CA GLU A 329 -19.13 3.31 -12.75
C GLU A 329 -18.33 4.54 -12.31
N GLU A 330 -19.00 5.63 -11.93
CA GLU A 330 -18.36 6.84 -11.41
C GLU A 330 -17.57 6.55 -10.13
N ALA A 331 -18.14 5.76 -9.22
CA ALA A 331 -17.50 5.34 -7.99
C ALA A 331 -16.23 4.51 -8.25
N ASN A 332 -16.27 3.56 -9.18
CA ASN A 332 -15.13 2.72 -9.53
C ASN A 332 -13.99 3.51 -10.16
N VAL A 333 -14.28 4.48 -11.04
CA VAL A 333 -13.24 5.36 -11.61
C VAL A 333 -12.59 6.19 -10.51
N PHE A 334 -13.39 6.69 -9.57
CA PHE A 334 -12.89 7.44 -8.42
C PHE A 334 -11.99 6.61 -7.50
N ILE A 335 -12.42 5.38 -7.19
CA ILE A 335 -11.63 4.41 -6.40
C ILE A 335 -10.32 4.08 -7.12
N ALA A 336 -10.41 3.74 -8.42
CA ALA A 336 -9.25 3.41 -9.23
C ALA A 336 -8.23 4.55 -9.29
N PHE A 337 -8.70 5.79 -9.42
CA PHE A 337 -7.85 6.98 -9.34
C PHE A 337 -7.09 7.06 -8.02
N TRP A 338 -7.77 6.91 -6.88
CA TRP A 338 -7.11 7.00 -5.57
C TRP A 338 -6.15 5.84 -5.28
N TYR A 339 -6.54 4.60 -5.61
CA TYR A 339 -5.61 3.48 -5.51
C TYR A 339 -4.40 3.68 -6.43
N TRP A 340 -4.60 4.18 -7.66
CA TRP A 340 -3.51 4.48 -8.58
C TRP A 340 -2.59 5.56 -8.02
N VAL A 341 -3.11 6.69 -7.53
CA VAL A 341 -2.32 7.78 -6.93
C VAL A 341 -1.44 7.25 -5.79
N LEU A 342 -2.03 6.48 -4.86
CA LEU A 342 -1.31 5.95 -3.71
C LEU A 342 -0.27 4.89 -4.11
N CYS A 343 -0.66 3.91 -4.94
CA CYS A 343 0.24 2.84 -5.38
C CYS A 343 1.38 3.38 -6.26
N TYR A 344 1.07 4.27 -7.21
CA TYR A 344 2.06 4.90 -8.07
C TYR A 344 3.01 5.80 -7.27
N GLY A 345 2.50 6.56 -6.30
CA GLY A 345 3.31 7.37 -5.40
C GLY A 345 4.35 6.54 -4.65
N MET A 346 3.92 5.43 -4.03
CA MET A 346 4.81 4.51 -3.31
C MET A 346 5.80 3.82 -4.26
N SER A 347 5.33 3.29 -5.40
CA SER A 347 6.16 2.60 -6.39
C SER A 347 7.24 3.53 -6.97
N SER A 348 6.86 4.76 -7.33
CA SER A 348 7.80 5.79 -7.84
C SER A 348 8.84 6.17 -6.81
N TYR A 349 8.45 6.29 -5.53
CA TYR A 349 9.39 6.55 -4.45
C TYR A 349 10.37 5.39 -4.24
N SER A 350 9.89 4.14 -4.29
CA SER A 350 10.72 2.93 -4.21
C SER A 350 11.77 2.88 -5.33
N ALA A 351 11.35 3.09 -6.57
CA ALA A 351 12.25 3.07 -7.73
C ALA A 351 13.34 4.16 -7.64
N ARG A 352 13.01 5.33 -7.08
CA ARG A 352 14.00 6.39 -6.81
C ARG A 352 14.98 6.00 -5.71
N LEU A 353 14.52 5.29 -4.69
CA LEU A 353 15.35 4.85 -3.57
C LEU A 353 16.31 3.75 -4.00
N GLU A 354 15.83 2.80 -4.80
CA GLU A 354 16.63 1.72 -5.38
C GLU A 354 17.82 2.26 -6.18
N ARG A 355 17.60 3.26 -7.04
CA ARG A 355 18.68 3.93 -7.80
C ARG A 355 19.75 4.60 -6.93
N LYS A 356 19.43 4.95 -5.68
CA LYS A 356 20.36 5.61 -4.74
C LYS A 356 21.08 4.63 -3.83
N ILE A 357 20.65 3.38 -3.78
CA ILE A 357 21.35 2.34 -3.05
C ILE A 357 22.43 1.83 -4.01
N PRO A 358 23.74 1.99 -3.68
CA PRO A 358 24.78 1.32 -4.44
C PRO A 358 24.45 -0.16 -4.42
N SER A 359 24.28 -0.76 -5.61
CA SER A 359 24.21 -2.20 -5.75
C SER A 359 25.40 -2.77 -4.99
N ALA A 360 25.15 -3.69 -4.04
CA ALA A 360 26.21 -4.33 -3.26
C ALA A 360 27.22 -5.11 -4.14
N ASP A 361 26.93 -5.22 -5.45
CA ASP A 361 27.73 -5.88 -6.49
C ASP A 361 28.64 -4.92 -7.30
N ARG A 362 29.10 -3.79 -6.75
CA ARG A 362 30.18 -3.01 -7.39
C ARG A 362 31.28 -2.60 -6.42
#